data_AF-A0A2E7BQY9-F1
#
_entry.id   AF-A0A2E7BQY9-F1
#
_cell.length_a   1.000
_cell.length_b   1.000
_cell.length_c   1.000
_cell.angle_alpha   90.00
_cell.angle_beta   90.00
_cell.angle_gamma   90.00
#
_symmetry.space_group_name_H-M   'P 1'
#
loop_
_entity.id
_entity.type
_entity.pdbx_description
1 polymer ?
#
loop_
_entity_poly.entity_id
_entity_poly.type
_entity_poly.pdbx_seq_one_letter_code
_entity_poly.pdbx_strand_id
1 'polypeptide(L)'
;MGRIGFFCLAMSLMGCGPVIATSNIIQADAALEEARLLNAQTYAPYWFHSATIYLKKARSLDGKSEYQHASNYAGIALSRAQKALELTRRKIRSTPVGAVGGEGIGF
;
A
#
# COMPACT_ATOMS: atom_id res chain seq x y z
N MET A 1 -19.07 -18.45 39.47
CA MET A 1 -19.63 -18.10 38.15
C MET A 1 -19.14 -16.76 37.54
N GLY A 2 -18.28 -15.94 38.19
CA GLY A 2 -17.89 -14.63 37.63
C GLY A 2 -16.65 -14.59 36.72
N ARG A 3 -15.77 -15.60 36.77
CA ARG A 3 -14.46 -15.58 36.07
C ARG A 3 -14.55 -15.99 34.60
N ILE A 4 -15.61 -16.72 34.22
CA ILE A 4 -15.82 -17.25 32.86
C ILE A 4 -16.33 -16.14 31.92
N GLY A 5 -17.21 -15.26 32.42
CA GLY A 5 -17.70 -14.10 31.66
C GLY A 5 -16.60 -13.09 31.34
N PHE A 6 -15.67 -12.87 32.26
CA PHE A 6 -14.51 -11.99 32.04
C PHE A 6 -13.54 -12.56 31.00
N PHE A 7 -13.38 -13.88 30.93
CA PHE A 7 -12.50 -14.54 29.97
C PHE A 7 -13.05 -14.50 28.53
N CYS A 8 -14.36 -14.67 28.34
CA CYS A 8 -15.00 -14.50 27.01
C CYS A 8 -14.95 -13.05 26.52
N LEU A 9 -15.10 -12.08 27.42
CA LEU A 9 -15.02 -10.65 27.07
C LEU A 9 -13.59 -10.26 26.66
N ALA A 10 -12.57 -10.76 27.36
CA ALA A 10 -11.16 -10.50 27.03
C ALA A 10 -10.75 -11.06 25.65
N MET A 11 -11.34 -12.19 25.23
CA MET A 11 -11.07 -12.82 23.94
C MET A 11 -11.65 -12.03 22.75
N SER A 12 -12.61 -11.14 22.99
CA SER A 12 -13.17 -10.22 21.97
C SER A 12 -12.29 -8.99 21.72
N LEU A 13 -11.34 -8.68 22.61
CA LEU A 13 -10.41 -7.54 22.45
C LEU A 13 -9.07 -7.92 21.82
N MET A 14 -8.77 -9.21 21.64
CA MET A 14 -7.74 -9.63 20.70
C MET A 14 -8.29 -9.41 19.30
N GLY A 15 -8.11 -8.19 18.79
CA GLY A 15 -8.63 -7.75 17.50
C GLY A 15 -8.56 -8.88 16.47
N CYS A 16 -9.71 -9.23 15.91
CA CYS A 16 -9.85 -10.27 14.91
C CYS A 16 -8.78 -10.01 13.85
N GLY A 17 -7.78 -10.90 13.73
CA GLY A 17 -6.74 -10.85 12.69
C GLY A 17 -7.18 -10.33 11.31
N PRO A 18 -8.42 -10.62 10.83
CA PRO A 18 -8.94 -10.02 9.60
C PRO A 18 -8.94 -8.48 9.56
N VAL A 19 -9.30 -7.80 10.65
CA VAL A 19 -9.45 -6.34 10.68
C VAL A 19 -8.09 -5.66 10.45
N ILE A 20 -7.04 -6.16 11.10
CA ILE A 20 -5.68 -5.61 10.99
C ILE A 20 -5.12 -5.87 9.58
N ALA A 21 -5.31 -7.07 9.05
CA ALA A 21 -4.88 -7.40 7.70
C ALA A 21 -5.57 -6.50 6.66
N THR A 22 -6.90 -6.37 6.77
CA THR A 22 -7.70 -5.50 5.90
C THR A 22 -7.26 -4.03 6.01
N SER A 23 -7.04 -3.51 7.23
CA SER A 23 -6.61 -2.11 7.38
C SER A 23 -5.25 -1.85 6.73
N ASN A 24 -4.33 -2.80 6.81
CA ASN A 24 -3.01 -2.67 6.20
C ASN A 24 -3.08 -2.75 4.67
N ILE A 25 -3.96 -3.60 4.13
CA ILE A 25 -4.23 -3.67 2.69
C ILE A 25 -4.79 -2.33 2.18
N ILE A 26 -5.75 -1.73 2.90
CA ILE A 26 -6.34 -0.43 2.52
C ILE A 26 -5.28 0.67 2.52
N GLN A 27 -4.41 0.72 3.54
CA GLN A 27 -3.32 1.70 3.59
C GLN A 27 -2.33 1.53 2.43
N ALA A 28 -1.93 0.29 2.13
CA ALA A 28 -1.04 0.00 1.02
C ALA A 28 -1.66 0.36 -0.34
N ASP A 29 -2.96 0.11 -0.52
CA ASP A 29 -3.71 0.48 -1.73
C ASP A 29 -3.78 2.00 -1.91
N ALA A 30 -4.11 2.75 -0.85
CA ALA A 30 -4.14 4.21 -0.90
C ALA A 30 -2.79 4.81 -1.29
N ALA A 31 -1.69 4.31 -0.72
CA ALA A 31 -0.34 4.77 -1.06
C ALA A 31 0.05 4.42 -2.51
N LEU A 32 -0.38 3.26 -3.01
CA LEU A 32 -0.11 2.83 -4.38
C LEU A 32 -0.91 3.69 -5.38
N GLU A 33 -2.15 4.02 -5.06
CA GLU A 33 -2.97 4.89 -5.89
C GLU A 33 -2.41 6.32 -5.93
N GLU A 34 -1.93 6.84 -4.81
CA GLU A 34 -1.18 8.10 -4.79
C GLU A 34 0.05 8.03 -5.71
N ALA A 35 0.81 6.94 -5.66
CA ALA A 35 1.96 6.74 -6.52
C ALA A 35 1.55 6.69 -8.01
N ARG A 36 0.41 6.07 -8.32
CA ARG A 36 -0.16 6.04 -9.67
C ARG A 36 -0.51 7.45 -10.17
N LEU A 37 -1.16 8.25 -9.34
CA LEU A 37 -1.54 9.64 -9.66
C LEU A 37 -0.33 10.53 -9.97
N LEU A 38 0.83 10.27 -9.34
CA LEU A 38 2.08 10.97 -9.63
C LEU A 38 2.89 10.36 -10.78
N ASN A 39 2.31 9.43 -11.56
CA ASN A 39 3.01 8.71 -12.63
C ASN A 39 4.27 7.95 -12.14
N ALA A 40 4.23 7.37 -10.94
CA ALA A 40 5.35 6.59 -10.41
C ALA A 40 5.70 5.37 -11.28
N GLN A 41 4.77 4.89 -12.12
CA GLN A 41 5.04 3.89 -13.15
C GLN A 41 6.13 4.32 -14.15
N THR A 42 6.29 5.63 -14.39
CA THR A 42 7.31 6.19 -15.28
C THR A 42 8.55 6.59 -14.49
N TYR A 43 8.37 7.26 -13.35
CA TYR A 43 9.50 7.79 -12.57
C TYR A 43 10.21 6.76 -11.68
N ALA A 44 9.49 5.73 -11.22
CA ALA A 44 9.96 4.70 -10.30
C ALA A 44 9.34 3.31 -10.60
N PRO A 45 9.48 2.78 -11.84
CA PRO A 45 8.75 1.60 -12.32
C PRO A 45 8.94 0.36 -11.45
N TYR A 46 10.19 0.10 -11.02
CA TYR A 46 10.51 -1.07 -10.19
C TYR A 46 9.74 -1.06 -8.86
N TRP A 47 9.74 0.07 -8.16
CA TRP A 47 9.09 0.20 -6.85
C TRP A 47 7.56 0.17 -6.98
N PHE A 48 7.02 0.82 -8.00
CA PHE A 48 5.59 0.80 -8.29
C PHE A 48 5.08 -0.62 -8.63
N HIS A 49 5.76 -1.32 -9.54
CA HIS A 49 5.34 -2.65 -9.95
C HIS A 49 5.52 -3.69 -8.84
N SER A 50 6.62 -3.62 -8.09
CA SER A 50 6.80 -4.49 -6.91
C SER A 50 5.73 -4.26 -5.85
N ALA A 51 5.37 -3.00 -5.54
CA ALA A 51 4.27 -2.70 -4.63
C ALA A 51 2.95 -3.34 -5.11
N THR A 52 2.67 -3.28 -6.42
CA THR A 52 1.46 -3.86 -7.02
C THR A 52 1.41 -5.38 -6.85
N ILE A 53 2.54 -6.06 -7.08
CA ILE A 53 2.64 -7.52 -6.93
C ILE A 53 2.41 -7.93 -5.47
N TYR A 54 3.05 -7.23 -4.53
CA TYR A 54 2.90 -7.55 -3.10
C TYR A 54 1.48 -7.25 -2.59
N LEU A 55 0.85 -6.18 -3.05
CA LEU A 55 -0.54 -5.87 -2.71
C LEU A 55 -1.50 -6.95 -3.22
N LYS A 56 -1.31 -7.42 -4.45
CA LYS A 56 -2.07 -8.54 -5.02
C LYS A 56 -1.86 -9.82 -4.20
N LYS A 57 -0.64 -10.09 -3.75
CA LYS A 57 -0.34 -11.23 -2.88
C LYS A 57 -1.01 -11.11 -1.52
N ALA A 58 -0.99 -9.93 -0.91
CA ALA A 58 -1.66 -9.66 0.36
C ALA A 58 -3.17 -9.93 0.26
N ARG A 59 -3.85 -9.41 -0.77
CA ARG A 59 -5.28 -9.67 -1.04
C ARG A 59 -5.58 -11.16 -1.24
N SER A 60 -4.70 -11.88 -1.92
CA SER A 60 -4.88 -13.33 -2.13
C SER A 60 -4.76 -14.13 -0.82
N LEU A 61 -3.91 -13.71 0.12
CA LEU A 61 -3.75 -14.34 1.42
C LEU A 61 -4.89 -13.97 2.38
N ASP A 62 -5.36 -12.73 2.32
CA ASP A 62 -6.52 -12.27 3.08
C ASP A 62 -7.77 -13.08 2.73
N GLY A 63 -8.02 -13.31 1.42
CA GLY A 63 -9.08 -14.20 0.95
C GLY A 63 -8.89 -15.68 1.29
N LYS A 64 -7.70 -16.08 1.77
CA LYS A 64 -7.41 -17.43 2.29
C LYS A 64 -7.45 -17.50 3.82
N SER A 65 -7.86 -16.43 4.49
CA SER A 65 -7.82 -16.30 5.96
C SER A 65 -6.41 -16.37 6.56
N GLU A 66 -5.36 -16.18 5.73
CA GLU A 66 -3.97 -16.15 6.14
C GLU A 66 -3.57 -14.73 6.60
N TYR A 67 -4.28 -14.21 7.60
CA TYR A 67 -4.29 -12.79 7.96
C TYR A 67 -2.92 -12.25 8.38
N GLN A 68 -2.14 -13.04 9.11
CA GLN A 68 -0.80 -12.63 9.53
C GLN A 68 0.13 -12.46 8.31
N HIS A 69 0.07 -13.39 7.36
CA HIS A 69 0.84 -13.28 6.12
C HIS A 69 0.32 -12.14 5.25
N ALA A 70 -1.00 -11.99 5.10
CA ALA A 70 -1.62 -10.89 4.38
C ALA A 70 -1.15 -9.53 4.92
N SER A 71 -1.16 -9.36 6.24
CA SER A 71 -0.67 -8.16 6.93
C SER A 71 0.81 -7.89 6.65
N ASN A 72 1.66 -8.92 6.73
CA ASN A 72 3.10 -8.77 6.43
C ASN A 72 3.34 -8.33 4.98
N TYR A 73 2.66 -8.96 4.02
CA TYR A 73 2.78 -8.61 2.61
C TYR A 73 2.21 -7.22 2.30
N ALA A 74 1.12 -6.81 2.97
CA ALA A 74 0.59 -5.46 2.88
C ALA A 74 1.59 -4.42 3.40
N GLY A 75 2.29 -4.69 4.50
CA GLY A 75 3.37 -3.84 5.00
C GLY A 75 4.53 -3.69 4.02
N ILE A 76 4.92 -4.78 3.34
CA ILE A 76 5.91 -4.73 2.25
C ILE A 76 5.39 -3.85 1.10
N ALA A 77 4.15 -4.06 0.65
CA ALA A 77 3.54 -3.28 -0.42
C ALA A 77 3.51 -1.78 -0.10
N LEU A 78 3.11 -1.41 1.12
CA LEU A 78 3.10 -0.03 1.61
C LEU A 78 4.50 0.59 1.55
N SER A 79 5.51 -0.11 2.07
CA SER A 79 6.90 0.35 2.07
C SER A 79 7.42 0.59 0.65
N ARG A 80 7.06 -0.28 -0.30
CA ARG A 80 7.43 -0.15 -1.72
C ARG A 80 6.71 1.02 -2.38
N ALA A 81 5.42 1.23 -2.10
CA ALA A 81 4.65 2.36 -2.60
C ALA A 81 5.21 3.70 -2.10
N GLN A 82 5.55 3.78 -0.81
CA GLN A 82 6.21 4.96 -0.22
C GLN A 82 7.57 5.25 -0.89
N LYS A 83 8.35 4.21 -1.18
CA LYS A 83 9.62 4.37 -1.91
C LYS A 83 9.40 4.89 -3.33
N ALA A 84 8.37 4.38 -4.01
CA ALA A 84 8.00 4.87 -5.34
C ALA A 84 7.61 6.36 -5.30
N LEU A 85 6.81 6.77 -4.31
CA LEU A 85 6.45 8.17 -4.08
C LEU A 85 7.68 9.04 -3.82
N GLU A 86 8.58 8.61 -2.94
CA GLU A 86 9.81 9.34 -2.63
C GLU A 86 10.65 9.60 -3.88
N LEU A 87 10.91 8.56 -4.68
CA LEU A 87 11.71 8.68 -5.91
C LEU A 87 11.02 9.54 -6.96
N THR A 88 9.70 9.38 -7.11
CA THR A 88 8.89 10.15 -8.04
C THR A 88 8.94 11.64 -7.69
N ARG A 89 8.71 11.99 -6.41
CA ARG A 89 8.80 13.37 -5.93
C ARG A 89 10.20 13.96 -6.09
N ARG A 90 11.25 13.18 -5.83
CA ARG A 90 12.64 13.59 -6.08
C ARG A 90 12.87 13.89 -7.57
N LYS A 91 12.36 13.05 -8.46
CA LYS A 91 12.57 13.20 -9.91
C LYS A 91 11.79 14.36 -10.50
N ILE A 92 10.55 14.57 -10.06
CA ILE A 92 9.76 15.75 -10.41
C ILE A 92 10.50 17.03 -9.98
N ARG A 93 11.03 17.08 -8.75
CA ARG A 93 11.80 18.23 -8.26
C ARG A 93 13.09 18.48 -9.05
N SER A 94 13.79 17.42 -9.45
CA SER A 94 15.05 17.55 -10.20
C SER A 94 14.84 17.90 -11.68
N THR A 95 13.61 17.77 -12.19
CA THR A 95 13.30 18.19 -13.56
C THR A 95 13.20 19.71 -13.54
N PRO A 96 14.13 20.46 -14.18
CA PRO A 96 14.05 21.91 -14.18
C PRO A 96 12.74 22.33 -14.85
N VAL A 97 12.01 23.24 -14.19
CA VAL A 97 10.74 23.83 -14.65
C VAL A 97 10.83 24.44 -16.06
N GLY A 98 12.04 24.59 -16.64
CA GLY A 98 12.28 25.05 -18.00
C GLY A 98 12.25 23.99 -19.12
N ALA A 99 12.08 22.69 -18.83
CA ALA A 99 12.01 21.65 -19.87
C ALA A 99 10.58 21.28 -20.31
N VAL A 100 9.55 21.79 -19.62
CA VAL A 100 8.13 21.63 -20.01
C VAL A 100 7.70 22.83 -20.86
N GLY A 101 8.53 23.16 -21.85
CA GLY A 101 8.24 24.17 -22.86
C GLY A 101 8.24 23.49 -24.24
N GLY A 102 7.08 22.98 -24.65
CA GLY A 102 6.83 22.66 -26.06
C GLY A 102 6.66 21.18 -26.40
N GLU A 103 5.54 20.58 -26.03
CA GLU A 103 4.93 19.50 -26.82
C GLU A 103 3.43 19.81 -27.02
N GLY A 104 3.17 20.54 -28.11
CA GLY A 104 1.98 20.46 -28.98
C GLY A 104 0.60 20.36 -28.35
N ILE A 105 -0.06 21.51 -28.16
CA ILE A 105 -1.48 21.61 -28.50
C ILE A 105 -1.62 21.42 -30.02
N GLY A 106 -2.12 20.27 -30.44
CA GLY A 106 -2.50 19.98 -31.82
C GLY A 106 -3.86 19.29 -31.83
N PHE A 107 -4.91 20.11 -31.88
CA PHE A 107 -6.22 19.73 -32.42
C PHE A 107 -6.33 20.37 -33.80
#